data_AF-A0A9D1YSK1-F1
#
_entry.id   AF-A0A9D1YSK1-F1
#
_cell.length_a   1.000
_cell.length_b   1.000
_cell.length_c   1.000
_cell.angle_alpha   90.00
_cell.angle_beta   90.00
_cell.angle_gamma   90.00
#
_symmetry.space_group_name_H-M   'P 1'
#
loop_
_entity.id
_entity.type
_entity.pdbx_description
1 polymer ?
#
loop_
_entity_poly.entity_id
_entity_poly.type
_entity_poly.pdbx_seq_one_letter_code
_entity_poly.pdbx_strand_id
1 'polypeptide(L)'
;MNTKNCLSDQERSLRNISIVSFVVVELTEYLDTHPDDRDALSYFDYYNRMLNQMAAEYAVQYEPLNIATAGSCGREWKWGMAPLPWERSCC
;
A
#
# COMPACT_ATOMS: atom_id res chain seq x y z
N MET A 1 10.84 15.81 28.46
CA MET A 1 10.05 14.73 27.85
C MET A 1 9.10 15.38 26.85
N ASN A 2 9.38 15.28 25.56
CA ASN A 2 8.58 15.95 24.52
C ASN A 2 8.28 14.92 23.42
N THR A 3 7.22 14.15 23.61
CA THR A 3 6.68 13.25 22.59
C THR A 3 5.95 14.07 21.55
N LYS A 4 6.70 14.65 20.61
CA LYS A 4 6.14 15.07 19.33
C LYS A 4 5.89 13.80 18.50
N ASN A 5 4.77 13.14 18.76
CA ASN A 5 4.22 12.17 17.83
C ASN A 5 3.72 12.91 16.59
N CYS A 6 4.57 13.08 15.59
CA CYS A 6 4.16 13.50 14.26
C CYS A 6 4.70 12.45 13.30
N LEU A 7 3.85 11.49 12.93
CA LEU A 7 4.15 10.52 11.87
C LEU A 7 4.74 11.26 10.67
N SER A 8 5.87 10.77 10.17
CA SER A 8 6.48 11.24 8.93
C SER A 8 5.50 11.10 7.75
N ASP A 9 5.70 11.88 6.70
CA ASP A 9 4.85 11.79 5.50
C ASP A 9 4.89 10.39 4.86
N GLN A 10 6.02 9.69 4.99
CA GLN A 10 6.18 8.31 4.57
C GLN A 10 5.29 7.36 5.40
N GLU A 11 5.31 7.48 6.73
CA GLU A 11 4.48 6.64 7.62
C GLU A 11 2.99 6.94 7.44
N ARG A 12 2.60 8.20 7.20
CA ARG A 12 1.22 8.58 6.90
C ARG A 12 0.74 7.96 5.59
N SER A 13 1.56 8.05 4.54
CA SER A 13 1.27 7.46 3.25
C SER A 13 1.13 5.94 3.36
N LEU A 14 2.08 5.28 4.04
CA LEU A 14 2.03 3.84 4.27
C LEU A 14 0.79 3.43 5.08
N ARG A 15 0.45 4.18 6.12
CA ARG A 15 -0.75 3.93 6.93
C ARG A 15 -2.03 4.02 6.11
N ASN A 16 -2.14 5.03 5.23
CA ASN A 16 -3.31 5.17 4.36
C ASN A 16 -3.40 4.01 3.35
N ILE A 17 -2.27 3.58 2.78
CA ILE A 17 -2.20 2.39 1.91
C ILE A 17 -2.68 1.16 2.67
N SER A 18 -2.23 0.95 3.91
CA SER A 18 -2.66 -0.19 4.73
C SER A 18 -4.16 -0.20 5.00
N ILE A 19 -4.78 0.96 5.24
CA ILE A 19 -6.23 1.07 5.44
C ILE A 19 -6.97 0.65 4.16
N VAL A 20 -6.58 1.17 3.00
CA VAL A 20 -7.23 0.83 1.73
C VAL A 20 -6.99 -0.64 1.39
N SER A 21 -5.79 -1.16 1.65
CA SER A 21 -5.46 -2.58 1.47
C SER A 21 -6.37 -3.49 2.31
N PHE A 22 -6.66 -3.10 3.55
CA PHE A 22 -7.59 -3.83 4.41
C PHE A 22 -9.01 -3.85 3.81
N VAL A 23 -9.50 -2.71 3.32
CA VAL A 23 -10.82 -2.63 2.67
C VAL A 23 -10.91 -3.55 1.44
N VAL A 24 -9.86 -3.62 0.61
CA VAL A 24 -9.82 -4.51 -0.56
C VAL A 24 -9.88 -5.98 -0.13
N VAL A 25 -9.16 -6.36 0.93
CA VAL A 25 -9.20 -7.73 1.48
C VAL A 25 -10.60 -8.07 1.98
N GLU A 26 -11.23 -7.21 2.79
CA GLU A 26 -12.59 -7.43 3.32
C GLU A 26 -13.63 -7.56 2.19
N LEU A 27 -13.54 -6.72 1.15
CA LEU A 27 -14.44 -6.84 0.00
C LEU A 27 -14.22 -8.14 -0.77
N THR A 28 -12.98 -8.62 -0.85
CA THR A 28 -12.67 -9.92 -1.47
C THR A 28 -13.32 -11.06 -0.69
N GLU A 29 -13.14 -11.09 0.63
CA GLU A 29 -13.73 -12.10 1.51
C GLU A 29 -15.27 -12.06 1.48
N TYR A 30 -15.87 -10.87 1.38
CA TYR A 30 -17.32 -10.74 1.19
C TYR A 30 -17.78 -11.33 -0.16
N LEU A 31 -17.10 -10.96 -1.25
CA LEU A 31 -17.41 -11.41 -2.61
C LEU A 31 -17.24 -12.92 -2.81
N ASP A 32 -16.35 -13.59 -2.06
CA ASP A 32 -16.23 -15.05 -2.07
C ASP A 32 -17.55 -15.75 -1.69
N THR A 33 -18.41 -15.08 -0.92
CA THR A 33 -19.73 -15.58 -0.52
C THR A 33 -20.89 -14.96 -1.31
N HIS A 34 -20.69 -13.81 -1.94
CA HIS A 34 -21.69 -13.05 -2.70
C HIS A 34 -21.14 -12.60 -4.08
N PRO A 35 -20.79 -13.53 -4.99
CA PRO A 35 -20.06 -13.20 -6.21
C PRO A 35 -20.85 -12.35 -7.23
N ASP A 36 -22.18 -12.36 -7.15
CA ASP A 36 -23.07 -11.62 -8.06
C ASP A 36 -23.50 -10.24 -7.52
N ASP A 37 -23.01 -9.84 -6.33
CA ASP A 37 -23.30 -8.52 -5.77
C ASP A 37 -22.57 -7.42 -6.55
N ARG A 38 -23.33 -6.73 -7.41
CA ARG A 38 -22.82 -5.69 -8.30
C ARG A 38 -22.31 -4.46 -7.56
N ASP A 39 -22.88 -4.14 -6.40
CA ASP A 39 -22.45 -2.98 -5.63
C ASP A 39 -21.11 -3.29 -4.95
N ALA A 40 -20.97 -4.48 -4.36
CA ALA A 40 -19.71 -4.95 -3.79
C ALA A 40 -18.59 -5.05 -4.84
N LEU A 41 -18.89 -5.54 -6.05
CA LEU A 41 -17.94 -5.56 -7.17
C LEU A 41 -17.50 -4.14 -7.57
N SER A 42 -18.43 -3.19 -7.64
CA SER A 42 -18.13 -1.79 -7.94
C SER A 42 -17.22 -1.15 -6.88
N TYR A 43 -17.49 -1.42 -5.60
CA TYR A 43 -16.63 -0.96 -4.50
C TYR A 43 -15.24 -1.60 -4.58
N PHE A 44 -15.15 -2.91 -4.82
CA PHE A 44 -13.88 -3.60 -4.98
C PHE A 44 -13.05 -2.95 -6.08
N ASP A 45 -13.62 -2.75 -7.27
CA ASP A 45 -12.93 -2.11 -8.39
C ASP A 45 -12.45 -0.69 -8.05
N TYR A 46 -13.28 0.10 -7.36
CA TYR A 46 -12.91 1.44 -6.92
C TYR A 46 -11.72 1.44 -5.96
N TYR A 47 -11.80 0.67 -4.87
CA TYR A 47 -10.75 0.62 -3.85
C TYR A 47 -9.48 -0.06 -4.37
N ASN A 48 -9.59 -1.08 -5.21
CA ASN A 48 -8.44 -1.74 -5.82
C ASN A 48 -7.68 -0.79 -6.76
N ARG A 49 -8.39 0.01 -7.58
CA ARG A 49 -7.73 1.06 -8.38
C ARG A 49 -7.04 2.10 -7.50
N MET A 50 -7.70 2.55 -6.44
CA MET A 50 -7.12 3.51 -5.51
C MET A 50 -5.86 2.94 -4.81
N LEU A 51 -5.89 1.69 -4.37
CA LEU A 51 -4.76 1.00 -3.76
C LEU A 51 -3.55 0.97 -4.70
N ASN A 52 -3.77 0.56 -5.95
CA ASN A 52 -2.71 0.49 -6.96
C ASN A 52 -2.10 1.86 -7.25
N GLN A 53 -2.93 2.90 -7.34
CA GLN A 53 -2.47 4.28 -7.54
C GLN A 53 -1.61 4.76 -6.35
N MET A 54 -2.09 4.59 -5.13
CA MET A 54 -1.36 5.01 -3.92
C MET A 54 -0.03 4.24 -3.77
N ALA A 55 -0.02 2.93 -4.07
CA ALA A 55 1.20 2.13 -4.03
C ALA A 55 2.21 2.57 -5.10
N ALA A 56 1.76 2.96 -6.30
CA ALA A 56 2.62 3.50 -7.34
C ALA A 56 3.22 4.87 -6.94
N GLU A 57 2.41 5.77 -6.38
CA GLU A 57 2.86 7.07 -5.89
C GLU A 57 3.88 6.93 -4.76
N TYR A 58 3.63 6.02 -3.81
CA TYR A 58 4.56 5.69 -2.75
C TYR A 58 5.90 5.18 -3.29
N ALA A 59 5.87 4.29 -4.30
CA ALA A 59 7.08 3.75 -4.91
C ALA A 59 7.92 4.81 -5.63
N VAL A 60 7.28 5.80 -6.27
CA VAL A 60 7.98 6.93 -6.89
C VAL A 60 8.70 7.79 -5.85
N GLN A 61 8.02 8.10 -4.73
CA GLN A 61 8.55 9.00 -3.71
C GLN A 61 9.57 8.34 -2.77
N TYR A 62 9.35 7.08 -2.43
CA TYR A 62 10.13 6.35 -1.44
C TYR A 62 10.72 5.09 -2.08
N GLU A 63 10.05 3.96 -1.92
CA GLU A 63 10.51 2.64 -2.27
C GLU A 63 9.32 1.77 -2.70
N PRO A 64 9.52 0.79 -3.59
CA PRO A 64 8.44 -0.07 -4.04
C PRO A 64 7.91 -0.98 -2.92
N LEU A 65 6.58 -0.99 -2.74
CA LEU A 65 5.90 -1.85 -1.76
C LEU A 65 5.66 -3.27 -2.26
N ASN A 66 5.65 -3.46 -3.58
CA ASN A 66 5.51 -4.77 -4.20
C ASN A 66 6.26 -4.81 -5.54
N ILE A 67 6.42 -6.01 -6.10
CA ILE A 67 7.16 -6.20 -7.35
C ILE A 67 6.53 -5.43 -8.52
N ALA A 68 5.20 -5.27 -8.54
CA ALA A 68 4.51 -4.55 -9.61
C ALA A 68 4.87 -3.05 -9.65
N THR A 69 5.22 -2.46 -8.51
CA THR A 69 5.64 -1.04 -8.44
C THR A 69 7.16 -0.85 -8.53
N ALA A 70 7.95 -1.93 -8.61
CA ALA A 70 9.41 -1.84 -8.72
C ALA A 70 9.88 -1.14 -10.01
N GLY A 71 9.11 -1.25 -11.09
CA GLY A 71 9.41 -0.59 -12.37
C GLY A 71 9.20 0.92 -12.36
N SER A 72 8.47 1.46 -11.37
CA SER A 72 8.15 2.89 -11.28
C SER A 72 9.33 3.76 -10.85
N CYS A 73 10.48 3.15 -10.49
CA CYS A 73 11.57 3.80 -9.78
C CYS A 73 12.78 4.23 -10.64
N GLY A 74 12.68 4.25 -11.97
CA GLY A 74 13.74 4.75 -12.85
C GLY A 74 14.83 3.72 -13.19
N ARG A 75 16.10 4.15 -13.27
CA ARG A 75 17.25 3.34 -13.77
C ARG A 75 17.86 2.38 -12.74
N GLU A 76 17.41 2.44 -11.48
CA GLU A 76 17.96 1.67 -10.36
C GLU A 76 16.95 0.62 -9.86
N TRP A 77 17.45 -0.56 -9.47
CA TRP A 77 16.62 -1.64 -8.93
C TRP A 77 16.27 -1.38 -7.45
N LYS A 78 15.44 -0.36 -7.19
CA LYS A 78 15.08 0.08 -5.83
C LYS A 78 14.47 -1.02 -4.97
N TRP A 79 13.80 -2.01 -5.56
CA TRP A 79 13.28 -3.17 -4.83
C TRP A 79 14.38 -3.96 -4.11
N GLY A 80 15.52 -4.17 -4.78
CA GLY A 80 16.66 -4.86 -4.16
C GLY A 80 17.50 -3.97 -3.23
N MET A 81 17.29 -2.65 -3.27
CA MET A 81 18.02 -1.67 -2.46
C MET A 81 17.21 -1.18 -1.24
N ALA A 82 15.92 -1.50 -1.17
CA ALA A 82 15.07 -1.15 -0.05
C ALA A 82 15.59 -1.83 1.23
N PRO A 83 15.60 -1.13 2.39
CA PRO A 83 16.02 -1.73 3.64
C PRO A 83 15.16 -2.93 3.97
N LEU A 84 15.82 -4.00 4.36
CA LEU A 84 15.19 -5.29 4.65
C LEU A 84 14.25 -5.14 5.86
N PRO A 85 13.20 -5.98 5.95
CA PRO A 85 12.23 -5.86 7.04
C PRO A 85 12.85 -5.90 8.45
N TRP A 86 13.94 -6.64 8.63
CA TRP A 86 14.66 -6.73 9.90
C TRP A 86 15.63 -5.57 10.18
N GLU A 87 16.01 -4.79 9.16
CA GLU A 87 16.86 -3.60 9.34
C GLU A 87 16.09 -2.42 9.92
N ARG A 88 14.75 -2.43 9.78
CA ARG A 88 13.86 -1.40 10.34
C ARG A 88 13.53 -1.62 11.82
N SER A 89 13.99 -2.74 12.39
CA SER A 89 13.81 -3.08 13.80
C SER A 89 15.07 -2.74 14.60
N CYS A 90 15.47 -1.47 14.60
CA CYS A 90 16.51 -0.97 15.49
C CYS A 90 16.04 0.28 16.24
N CYS A 91 15.77 0.06 17.54
CA CYS A 91 15.76 0.96 18.70
C CYS A 91 15.24 2.39 18.56
#